data_AF-A0A7J9Q329-F1
#
_entry.id   AF-A0A7J9Q329-F1
#
_cell.length_a   1.000
_cell.length_b   1.000
_cell.length_c   1.000
_cell.angle_alpha   90.00
_cell.angle_beta   90.00
_cell.angle_gamma   90.00
#
_symmetry.space_group_name_H-M   'P 1'
#
loop_
_entity.id
_entity.type
_entity.pdbx_description
1 polymer ?
#
loop_
_entity_poly.entity_id
_entity_poly.type
_entity_poly.pdbx_seq_one_letter_code
_entity_poly.pdbx_strand_id
1 'polypeptide(L)'
;MAPSQPHRFFEQADLEFFCFPIFLFAKGQPAEKNLSKRKTCGEVCKSALNPVQRLVPANPVPLPNYALVLQTLSIRLALWCNMDRTSLKSILLEQMSEIDRIRGDSKVVERSDAGFWRSHMDNDLIKTCIGARRAGKTVFSHILLKETKYAYANFDDENLSLIDSKELNNVLEALFEIHGNFDYLLLDEVQNVAGWELFVNRLQRQGIRTVVTGSNAKLLSSELSTHLTGRHLKIEVLPFSFSEFLAWNGGKVDPDTTRGRAELKNKLTQYIETGGFPEVVRNPEIRNLYLTSLYQSVITKDIVARHGIRYVRTFREMASSVLSNYSNLITFNKLARVHGFGPHTAKNYVEYMADSYIICLVDKYSAKPREVANSPKKVYSIDTGIVKVLAIGASENRGRLLENMAFLQLRRRRALDPTLEFYYWRDYQDREVDFVIKRGASITELIQVTSVSGHDEVQAREVAGLMKASELLRCKNLTVLTWDLEDTVKKDGRTVRYVPMYKWLLGRE
;
A
#
# COMPACT_ATOMS: atom_id res chain seq x y z
N MET A 1 -9.55 -52.52 -36.76
CA MET A 1 -9.26 -52.28 -35.32
C MET A 1 -8.83 -50.83 -35.19
N ALA A 2 -9.76 -49.96 -34.80
CA ALA A 2 -9.51 -48.52 -34.66
C ALA A 2 -8.82 -48.24 -33.31
N PRO A 3 -7.87 -47.29 -33.24
CA PRO A 3 -7.21 -46.93 -32.00
C PRO A 3 -8.14 -46.10 -31.10
N SER A 4 -8.05 -46.39 -29.81
CA SER A 4 -8.71 -45.71 -28.69
C SER A 4 -8.37 -44.22 -28.65
N GLN A 5 -9.40 -43.37 -28.59
CA GLN A 5 -9.25 -41.95 -28.26
C GLN A 5 -9.02 -41.75 -26.75
N PRO A 6 -8.24 -40.74 -26.32
CA PRO A 6 -8.03 -40.45 -24.91
C PRO A 6 -9.24 -39.72 -24.30
N HIS A 7 -9.63 -40.15 -23.10
CA HIS A 7 -10.63 -39.49 -22.26
C HIS A 7 -10.20 -38.04 -21.94
N ARG A 8 -11.03 -37.05 -22.32
CA ARG A 8 -10.92 -35.68 -21.82
C ARG A 8 -11.36 -35.62 -20.36
N PHE A 9 -10.47 -35.21 -19.47
CA PHE A 9 -10.83 -34.72 -18.14
C PHE A 9 -11.44 -33.32 -18.29
N PHE A 10 -12.64 -33.12 -17.76
CA PHE A 10 -13.26 -31.79 -17.65
C PHE A 10 -12.60 -31.04 -16.49
N GLU A 11 -12.01 -29.87 -16.78
CA GLU A 11 -11.42 -28.98 -15.76
C GLU A 11 -12.49 -28.08 -15.15
N GLN A 12 -12.18 -27.47 -14.00
CA GLN A 12 -13.06 -26.63 -13.17
C GLN A 12 -13.79 -25.51 -13.93
N ALA A 13 -13.26 -25.09 -15.08
CA ALA A 13 -13.85 -24.10 -15.99
C ALA A 13 -15.13 -24.59 -16.72
N ASP A 14 -15.29 -25.90 -16.91
CA ASP A 14 -16.44 -26.45 -17.62
C ASP A 14 -17.70 -26.54 -16.73
N LEU A 15 -17.52 -26.56 -15.39
CA LEU A 15 -18.59 -26.50 -14.39
C LEU A 15 -19.20 -25.10 -14.26
N GLU A 16 -18.41 -24.04 -14.51
CA GLU A 16 -18.93 -22.66 -14.56
C GLU A 16 -19.84 -22.46 -15.79
N PHE A 17 -19.57 -23.16 -16.89
CA PHE A 17 -20.37 -23.10 -18.12
C PHE A 17 -21.78 -23.69 -17.95
N PHE A 18 -21.93 -24.71 -17.10
CA PHE A 18 -23.24 -25.34 -16.80
C PHE A 18 -24.07 -24.58 -15.76
N CYS A 19 -23.45 -23.79 -14.89
CA CYS A 19 -24.13 -23.00 -13.85
C CYS A 19 -24.51 -21.57 -14.31
N PHE A 20 -23.94 -21.09 -15.42
CA PHE A 20 -24.21 -19.78 -16.00
C PHE A 20 -25.70 -19.51 -16.36
N PRO A 21 -26.50 -20.50 -16.84
CA PRO A 21 -27.92 -20.29 -17.13
C PRO A 21 -28.77 -20.05 -15.87
N ILE A 22 -28.39 -20.63 -14.73
CA ILE A 22 -29.07 -20.45 -13.43
C ILE A 22 -28.82 -19.03 -12.91
N PHE A 23 -27.61 -18.52 -13.11
CA PHE A 23 -27.21 -17.16 -12.73
C PHE A 23 -27.92 -16.07 -13.56
N LEU A 24 -28.20 -16.35 -14.84
CA LEU A 24 -28.97 -15.46 -15.72
C LEU A 24 -30.47 -15.47 -15.42
N PHE A 25 -31.04 -16.63 -15.07
CA PHE A 25 -32.47 -16.74 -14.73
C PHE A 25 -32.83 -15.99 -13.44
N ALA A 26 -31.93 -15.96 -12.46
CA ALA A 26 -32.10 -15.17 -11.23
C ALA A 26 -31.96 -13.65 -11.42
N LYS A 27 -31.21 -13.20 -12.45
CA LYS A 27 -31.04 -11.77 -12.78
C LYS A 27 -32.21 -11.17 -13.58
N GLY A 28 -33.11 -11.98 -14.12
CA GLY A 28 -34.06 -11.58 -15.16
C GLY A 28 -35.53 -11.38 -14.75
N GLN A 29 -35.91 -11.55 -13.47
CA GLN A 29 -37.31 -11.35 -13.08
C GLN A 29 -37.55 -9.98 -12.42
N PRO A 30 -38.41 -9.11 -13.00
CA PRO A 30 -38.88 -7.92 -12.33
C PRO A 30 -39.82 -8.31 -11.18
N ALA A 31 -39.59 -7.70 -10.01
CA ALA A 31 -40.38 -7.88 -8.80
C ALA A 31 -41.74 -7.15 -8.88
N GLU A 32 -42.54 -7.42 -9.90
CA GLU A 32 -43.91 -6.89 -9.99
C GLU A 32 -44.83 -7.91 -10.68
N LYS A 33 -45.33 -8.86 -9.89
CA LYS A 33 -46.62 -9.57 -10.04
C LYS A 33 -46.58 -10.82 -9.16
N ASN A 34 -46.84 -10.65 -7.86
CA ASN A 34 -47.48 -11.67 -7.00
C ASN A 34 -47.59 -11.12 -5.57
N LEU A 35 -48.47 -10.13 -5.40
CA LEU A 35 -48.79 -9.55 -4.08
C LEU A 35 -49.85 -10.36 -3.30
N SER A 36 -50.06 -11.65 -3.61
CA SER A 36 -51.15 -12.43 -2.99
C SER A 36 -50.78 -13.76 -2.35
N LYS A 37 -49.51 -14.19 -2.31
CA LYS A 37 -49.10 -15.36 -1.50
C LYS A 37 -47.69 -15.15 -0.94
N ARG A 38 -47.58 -14.87 0.37
CA ARG A 38 -46.32 -14.91 1.12
C ARG A 38 -45.80 -16.35 1.09
N LYS A 39 -44.93 -16.66 0.15
CA LYS A 39 -44.06 -17.85 0.23
C LYS A 39 -42.80 -17.47 0.99
N THR A 40 -42.39 -18.30 1.95
CA THR A 40 -41.15 -18.08 2.71
C THR A 40 -39.91 -18.35 1.82
N CYS A 41 -38.74 -17.75 2.10
CA CYS A 41 -37.49 -17.96 1.32
C CYS A 41 -37.22 -19.46 1.05
N GLY A 42 -37.57 -20.33 2.01
CA GLY A 42 -37.44 -21.78 1.91
C GLY A 42 -38.32 -22.44 0.82
N GLU A 43 -39.49 -21.88 0.53
CA GLU A 43 -40.39 -22.40 -0.52
C GLU A 43 -39.96 -21.97 -1.91
N VAL A 44 -39.34 -20.80 -2.04
CA VAL A 44 -38.75 -20.32 -3.30
C VAL A 44 -37.50 -21.14 -3.64
N CYS A 45 -36.62 -21.40 -2.67
CA CYS A 45 -35.45 -22.28 -2.84
C CYS A 45 -35.84 -23.71 -3.25
N LYS A 46 -36.87 -24.31 -2.63
CA LYS A 46 -37.37 -25.64 -3.03
C LYS A 46 -37.91 -25.67 -4.46
N SER A 47 -38.56 -24.59 -4.91
CA SER A 47 -39.09 -24.51 -6.28
C SER A 47 -37.99 -24.37 -7.34
N ALA A 48 -36.85 -23.76 -7.01
CA ALA A 48 -35.69 -23.61 -7.89
C ALA A 48 -34.79 -24.86 -7.95
N LEU A 49 -34.82 -25.72 -6.92
CA LEU A 49 -34.07 -26.98 -6.87
C LEU A 49 -34.75 -28.15 -7.62
N ASN A 50 -36.08 -28.08 -7.83
CA ASN A 50 -36.86 -29.14 -8.48
C ASN A 50 -36.47 -29.45 -9.95
N PRO A 51 -36.06 -28.47 -10.79
CA PRO A 51 -35.59 -28.75 -12.15
C PRO A 51 -34.23 -29.47 -12.21
N VAL A 52 -33.40 -29.32 -11.16
CA VAL A 52 -32.05 -29.91 -11.09
C VAL A 52 -32.10 -31.43 -10.90
N GLN A 53 -33.12 -31.94 -10.20
CA GLN A 53 -33.32 -33.40 -10.04
C GLN A 53 -33.76 -34.10 -11.33
N ARG A 54 -34.27 -33.37 -12.34
CA ARG A 54 -34.70 -33.94 -13.63
C ARG A 54 -33.62 -33.96 -14.70
N LEU A 55 -32.46 -33.34 -14.46
CA LEU A 55 -31.34 -33.29 -15.40
C LEU A 55 -30.26 -34.36 -15.12
N VAL A 56 -30.56 -35.34 -14.26
CA VAL A 56 -29.66 -36.45 -13.95
C VAL A 56 -29.75 -37.49 -15.09
N PRO A 57 -28.67 -37.80 -15.83
CA PRO A 57 -28.67 -38.91 -16.78
C PRO A 57 -28.86 -40.22 -16.02
N ALA A 58 -29.50 -41.22 -16.65
CA ALA A 58 -29.89 -42.50 -16.05
C ALA A 58 -28.75 -43.40 -15.51
N ASN A 59 -27.50 -42.93 -15.49
CA ASN A 59 -26.36 -43.60 -14.87
C ASN A 59 -25.37 -42.56 -14.29
N PRO A 60 -25.38 -42.31 -12.97
CA PRO A 60 -24.43 -41.37 -12.37
C PRO A 60 -23.08 -42.06 -12.13
N VAL A 61 -22.01 -41.52 -12.71
CA VAL A 61 -20.65 -41.77 -12.20
C VAL A 61 -20.51 -40.95 -10.91
N PRO A 62 -20.10 -41.55 -9.78
CA PRO A 62 -20.02 -40.83 -8.52
C PRO A 62 -18.78 -39.92 -8.53
N LEU A 63 -18.97 -38.63 -8.83
CA LEU A 63 -17.93 -37.63 -8.60
C LEU A 63 -18.01 -37.14 -7.14
N PRO A 64 -16.95 -37.25 -6.32
CA PRO A 64 -16.97 -36.96 -4.88
C PRO A 64 -17.32 -35.50 -4.50
N ASN A 65 -17.36 -34.57 -5.46
CA ASN A 65 -17.42 -33.13 -5.18
C ASN A 65 -18.76 -32.47 -5.51
N TYR A 66 -19.71 -33.16 -6.14
CA TYR A 66 -21.00 -32.55 -6.54
C TYR A 66 -21.89 -32.22 -5.34
N ALA A 67 -21.97 -33.12 -4.37
CA ALA A 67 -22.71 -32.89 -3.13
C ALA A 67 -22.11 -31.72 -2.34
N LEU A 68 -20.78 -31.64 -2.26
CA LEU A 68 -20.07 -30.57 -1.55
C LEU A 68 -20.28 -29.20 -2.21
N VAL A 69 -20.26 -29.13 -3.55
CA VAL A 69 -20.53 -27.89 -4.30
C VAL A 69 -21.98 -27.45 -4.10
N LEU A 70 -22.96 -28.36 -4.18
CA LEU A 70 -24.37 -28.05 -3.94
C LEU A 70 -24.64 -27.65 -2.49
N GLN A 71 -23.95 -28.28 -1.53
CA GLN A 71 -24.04 -27.96 -0.10
C GLN A 71 -23.41 -26.59 0.19
N THR A 72 -22.29 -26.26 -0.45
CA THR A 72 -21.66 -24.94 -0.35
C THR A 72 -22.52 -23.85 -0.99
N LEU A 73 -23.12 -24.12 -2.15
CA LEU A 73 -24.06 -23.22 -2.82
C LEU A 73 -25.35 -23.01 -2.03
N SER A 74 -25.90 -24.06 -1.43
CA SER A 74 -27.12 -23.97 -0.62
C SER A 74 -26.89 -23.30 0.74
N ILE A 75 -25.72 -23.52 1.37
CA ILE A 75 -25.27 -22.75 2.54
C ILE A 75 -25.06 -21.28 2.14
N ARG A 76 -24.42 -21.00 1.00
CA ARG A 76 -24.24 -19.63 0.49
C ARG A 76 -25.57 -18.96 0.18
N LEU A 77 -26.53 -19.65 -0.45
CA LEU A 77 -27.89 -19.15 -0.70
C LEU A 77 -28.69 -18.95 0.59
N ALA A 78 -28.49 -19.80 1.61
CA ALA A 78 -29.12 -19.65 2.91
C ALA A 78 -28.54 -18.48 3.71
N LEU A 79 -27.22 -18.25 3.65
CA LEU A 79 -26.55 -17.07 4.20
C LEU A 79 -26.99 -15.79 3.45
N TRP A 80 -27.15 -15.88 2.12
CA TRP A 80 -27.60 -14.77 1.26
C TRP A 80 -29.07 -14.38 1.49
N CYS A 81 -29.96 -15.34 1.82
CA CYS A 81 -31.36 -15.05 2.18
C CYS A 81 -31.51 -14.40 3.57
N ASN A 82 -30.47 -14.32 4.41
CA ASN A 82 -30.62 -14.04 5.85
C ASN A 82 -29.53 -13.15 6.46
N MET A 83 -29.00 -12.17 5.73
CA MET A 83 -28.40 -11.02 6.42
C MET A 83 -29.53 -10.08 6.86
N ASP A 84 -30.18 -10.43 7.97
CA ASP A 84 -31.21 -9.59 8.57
C ASP A 84 -30.59 -8.23 8.97
N ARG A 85 -31.34 -7.13 8.81
CA ARG A 85 -30.88 -5.78 9.15
C ARG A 85 -30.42 -5.69 10.60
N THR A 86 -31.04 -6.47 11.48
CA THR A 86 -30.66 -6.59 12.89
C THR A 86 -29.23 -7.12 13.04
N SER A 87 -28.85 -8.13 12.26
CA SER A 87 -27.50 -8.71 12.26
C SER A 87 -26.46 -7.75 11.68
N LEU A 88 -26.81 -7.00 10.63
CA LEU A 88 -25.89 -6.00 10.08
C LEU A 88 -25.62 -4.86 11.07
N LYS A 89 -26.62 -4.41 11.82
CA LYS A 89 -26.42 -3.43 12.90
C LYS A 89 -25.54 -3.96 14.02
N SER A 90 -25.72 -5.21 14.46
CA SER A 90 -24.89 -5.76 15.53
C SER A 90 -23.43 -5.82 15.11
N ILE A 91 -23.15 -6.22 13.86
CA ILE A 91 -21.79 -6.22 13.29
C ILE A 91 -21.19 -4.80 13.32
N LEU A 92 -21.91 -3.79 12.82
CA LEU A 92 -21.42 -2.42 12.80
C LEU A 92 -21.20 -1.83 14.21
N LEU A 93 -22.05 -2.17 15.18
CA LEU A 93 -21.89 -1.77 16.59
C LEU A 93 -20.68 -2.44 17.26
N GLU A 94 -20.41 -3.71 16.93
CA GLU A 94 -19.21 -4.43 17.39
C GLU A 94 -17.94 -3.79 16.83
N GLN A 95 -17.93 -3.49 15.53
CA GLN A 95 -16.83 -2.76 14.88
C GLN A 95 -16.55 -1.42 15.56
N MET A 96 -17.59 -0.64 15.89
CA MET A 96 -17.44 0.63 16.60
C MET A 96 -16.80 0.45 17.99
N SER A 97 -17.26 -0.56 18.73
CA SER A 97 -16.77 -0.87 20.07
C SER A 97 -15.29 -1.30 20.08
N GLU A 98 -14.82 -1.92 18.99
CA GLU A 98 -13.39 -2.19 18.80
C GLU A 98 -12.58 -0.91 18.61
N ILE A 99 -13.05 0.01 17.77
CA ILE A 99 -12.37 1.28 17.51
C ILE A 99 -12.29 2.16 18.76
N ASP A 100 -13.35 2.21 19.57
CA ASP A 100 -13.34 3.01 20.80
C ASP A 100 -12.32 2.47 21.81
N ARG A 101 -12.12 1.14 21.86
CA ARG A 101 -11.04 0.54 22.66
C ARG A 101 -9.65 0.94 22.15
N ILE A 102 -9.45 0.96 20.84
CA ILE A 102 -8.18 1.40 20.22
C ILE A 102 -7.92 2.89 20.51
N ARG A 103 -8.96 3.73 20.45
CA ARG A 103 -8.87 5.17 20.75
C ARG A 103 -8.59 5.46 22.21
N GLY A 104 -9.09 4.63 23.11
CA GLY A 104 -8.79 4.69 24.53
C GLY A 104 -7.38 4.21 24.90
N ASP A 105 -6.66 3.56 23.98
CA ASP A 105 -5.28 3.15 24.21
C ASP A 105 -4.37 4.38 24.22
N SER A 106 -3.78 4.67 25.38
CA SER A 106 -2.78 5.71 25.61
C SER A 106 -1.54 5.63 24.69
N LYS A 107 -1.39 4.53 23.93
CA LYS A 107 -0.25 4.27 23.05
C LYS A 107 -0.48 4.64 21.58
N VAL A 108 -1.52 5.40 21.22
CA VAL A 108 -1.64 5.91 19.84
C VAL A 108 -0.72 7.12 19.62
N VAL A 109 0.27 6.98 18.73
CA VAL A 109 1.15 8.10 18.34
C VAL A 109 0.48 8.97 17.30
N GLU A 110 0.38 10.27 17.60
CA GLU A 110 -0.06 11.27 16.63
C GLU A 110 0.89 11.28 15.42
N ARG A 111 0.33 11.22 14.22
CA ARG A 111 1.12 11.23 12.99
C ARG A 111 1.59 12.65 12.67
N SER A 112 2.84 12.76 12.23
CA SER A 112 3.53 14.01 11.92
C SER A 112 2.83 14.85 10.84
N ASP A 113 2.09 14.21 9.95
CA ASP A 113 1.32 14.81 8.85
C ASP A 113 -0.17 15.02 9.18
N ALA A 114 -0.64 14.58 10.36
CA ALA A 114 -2.07 14.67 10.73
C ALA A 114 -2.60 16.11 10.68
N GLY A 115 -1.82 17.08 11.18
CA GLY A 115 -2.21 18.49 11.18
C GLY A 115 -2.42 19.07 9.78
N PHE A 116 -1.54 18.71 8.82
CA PHE A 116 -1.68 19.09 7.42
C PHE A 116 -2.94 18.49 6.80
N TRP A 117 -3.18 17.20 7.00
CA TRP A 117 -4.34 16.55 6.39
C TRP A 117 -5.66 17.01 6.99
N ARG A 118 -5.73 17.25 8.31
CA ARG A 118 -6.93 17.81 8.97
C ARG A 118 -7.36 19.14 8.34
N SER A 119 -6.43 20.04 8.06
CA SER A 119 -6.76 21.34 7.42
C SER A 119 -7.23 21.21 5.97
N HIS A 120 -7.05 20.04 5.34
CA HIS A 120 -7.48 19.73 3.97
C HIS A 120 -8.63 18.71 3.91
N MET A 121 -9.29 18.41 5.04
CA MET A 121 -10.46 17.53 5.07
C MET A 121 -11.73 18.23 4.58
N ASP A 122 -11.84 19.55 4.77
CA ASP A 122 -13.02 20.35 4.49
C ASP A 122 -13.17 20.69 3.00
N ASN A 123 -13.45 19.67 2.19
CA ASN A 123 -13.83 19.79 0.78
C ASN A 123 -14.66 18.57 0.38
N ASP A 124 -15.26 18.61 -0.82
CA ASP A 124 -16.13 17.54 -1.29
C ASP A 124 -15.37 16.37 -1.94
N LEU A 125 -14.03 16.43 -2.05
CA LEU A 125 -13.27 15.31 -2.62
C LEU A 125 -13.33 14.09 -1.70
N ILE A 126 -13.34 12.90 -2.28
CA ILE A 126 -13.23 11.64 -1.55
C ILE A 126 -11.80 11.50 -1.05
N LYS A 127 -11.60 11.24 0.24
CA LYS A 127 -10.26 11.10 0.82
C LYS A 127 -9.85 9.64 0.71
N THR A 128 -8.75 9.36 0.01
CA THR A 128 -8.29 7.99 -0.21
C THR A 128 -7.00 7.75 0.56
N CYS A 129 -7.12 7.08 1.72
CA CYS A 129 -6.01 6.67 2.56
C CYS A 129 -5.36 5.38 2.04
N ILE A 130 -4.13 5.47 1.58
CA ILE A 130 -3.42 4.38 0.91
C ILE A 130 -1.99 4.24 1.42
N GLY A 131 -1.42 3.05 1.26
CA GLY A 131 -0.06 2.76 1.72
C GLY A 131 0.11 1.29 2.08
N ALA A 132 1.33 0.93 2.47
CA ALA A 132 1.71 -0.44 2.76
C ALA A 132 0.76 -1.13 3.76
N ARG A 133 0.55 -2.43 3.59
CA ARG A 133 -0.17 -3.26 4.55
C ARG A 133 0.46 -3.09 5.94
N ARG A 134 -0.37 -2.91 6.98
CA ARG A 134 0.06 -2.64 8.37
C ARG A 134 0.80 -1.31 8.61
N ALA A 135 0.79 -0.35 7.68
CA ALA A 135 1.37 0.99 7.91
C ALA A 135 0.56 1.89 8.87
N GLY A 136 -0.67 1.49 9.24
CA GLY A 136 -1.53 2.25 10.15
C GLY A 136 -2.60 3.13 9.50
N LYS A 137 -3.05 2.80 8.27
CA LYS A 137 -4.08 3.57 7.53
C LYS A 137 -5.40 3.76 8.28
N THR A 138 -5.96 2.67 8.82
CA THR A 138 -7.20 2.69 9.61
C THR A 138 -7.06 3.61 10.81
N VAL A 139 -6.02 3.39 11.63
CA VAL A 139 -5.70 4.23 12.80
C VAL A 139 -5.52 5.69 12.41
N PHE A 140 -4.79 5.98 11.33
CA PHE A 140 -4.61 7.34 10.84
C PHE A 140 -5.92 8.00 10.42
N SER A 141 -6.80 7.27 9.74
CA SER A 141 -8.12 7.80 9.35
C SER A 141 -8.97 8.14 10.57
N HIS A 142 -8.92 7.33 11.63
CA HIS A 142 -9.58 7.65 12.90
C HIS A 142 -8.94 8.85 13.63
N ILE A 143 -7.63 9.06 13.51
CA ILE A 143 -6.92 10.23 14.05
C ILE A 143 -7.39 11.51 13.33
N LEU A 144 -7.55 11.46 12.01
CA LEU A 144 -8.03 12.60 11.21
C LEU A 144 -9.48 12.97 11.56
N LEU A 145 -10.33 11.97 11.80
CA LEU A 145 -11.76 12.16 12.05
C LEU A 145 -12.14 12.30 13.54
N LYS A 146 -11.17 12.25 14.46
CA LYS A 146 -11.42 12.23 15.93
C LYS A 146 -12.27 13.39 16.43
N GLU A 147 -12.17 14.56 15.80
CA GLU A 147 -12.88 15.79 16.20
C GLU A 147 -14.15 16.02 15.37
N THR A 148 -14.58 15.04 14.58
CA THR A 148 -15.74 15.13 13.68
C THR A 148 -16.78 14.08 14.03
N LYS A 149 -18.05 14.31 13.70
CA LYS A 149 -19.07 13.26 13.79
C LYS A 149 -18.96 12.38 12.54
N TYR A 150 -18.59 11.11 12.70
CA TYR A 150 -18.43 10.21 11.56
C TYR A 150 -18.99 8.82 11.84
N ALA A 151 -19.42 8.14 10.77
CA ALA A 151 -19.80 6.73 10.76
C ALA A 151 -18.67 5.86 10.21
N TYR A 152 -18.63 4.59 10.60
CA TYR A 152 -17.54 3.67 10.27
C TYR A 152 -18.07 2.29 9.86
N ALA A 153 -17.49 1.72 8.81
CA ALA A 153 -17.68 0.33 8.43
C ALA A 153 -16.36 -0.26 7.93
N ASN A 154 -16.00 -1.45 8.40
CA ASN A 154 -14.84 -2.22 7.96
C ASN A 154 -15.26 -3.39 7.07
N PHE A 155 -14.73 -3.47 5.86
CA PHE A 155 -15.03 -4.54 4.90
C PHE A 155 -13.97 -5.66 4.86
N ASP A 156 -12.97 -5.63 5.75
CA ASP A 156 -12.13 -6.79 6.08
C ASP A 156 -12.73 -7.57 7.26
N ASP A 157 -14.05 -7.78 7.22
CA ASP A 157 -14.85 -8.53 8.21
C ASP A 157 -15.45 -9.77 7.53
N GLU A 158 -15.28 -10.94 8.14
CA GLU A 158 -15.79 -12.20 7.59
C GLU A 158 -17.32 -12.18 7.42
N ASN A 159 -18.02 -11.45 8.28
CA ASN A 159 -19.48 -11.34 8.26
C ASN A 159 -19.98 -10.41 7.14
N LEU A 160 -19.09 -9.56 6.59
CA LEU A 160 -19.39 -8.65 5.48
C LEU A 160 -18.73 -9.10 4.16
N SER A 161 -18.02 -10.23 4.17
CA SER A 161 -17.23 -10.74 3.03
C SER A 161 -18.03 -11.07 1.77
N LEU A 162 -19.35 -11.20 1.88
CA LEU A 162 -20.27 -11.51 0.77
C LEU A 162 -21.04 -10.29 0.27
N ILE A 163 -20.86 -9.11 0.88
CA ILE A 163 -21.55 -7.89 0.49
C ILE A 163 -21.12 -7.46 -0.91
N ASP A 164 -22.10 -7.19 -1.76
CA ASP A 164 -21.88 -6.53 -3.04
C ASP A 164 -22.30 -5.04 -3.03
N SER A 165 -21.99 -4.33 -4.10
CA SER A 165 -22.33 -2.90 -4.23
C SER A 165 -23.82 -2.55 -4.08
N LYS A 166 -24.74 -3.51 -4.28
CA LYS A 166 -26.19 -3.28 -4.12
C LYS A 166 -26.58 -3.28 -2.64
N GLU A 167 -25.84 -4.01 -1.81
CA GLU A 167 -26.07 -4.13 -0.38
C GLU A 167 -25.40 -3.02 0.45
N LEU A 168 -24.47 -2.26 -0.15
CA LEU A 168 -23.88 -1.07 0.47
C LEU A 168 -24.93 -0.02 0.90
N ASN A 169 -26.10 0.00 0.27
CA ASN A 169 -27.23 0.81 0.74
C ASN A 169 -27.76 0.36 2.10
N ASN A 170 -27.86 -0.95 2.33
CA ASN A 170 -28.31 -1.48 3.62
C ASN A 170 -27.30 -1.13 4.73
N VAL A 171 -26.00 -1.16 4.41
CA VAL A 171 -24.94 -0.67 5.31
C VAL A 171 -25.16 0.80 5.64
N LEU A 172 -25.38 1.64 4.63
CA LEU A 172 -25.61 3.07 4.83
C LEU A 172 -26.87 3.35 5.67
N GLU A 173 -27.98 2.67 5.41
CA GLU A 173 -29.22 2.77 6.20
C GLU A 173 -28.95 2.43 7.66
N ALA A 174 -28.29 1.30 7.93
CA ALA A 174 -27.96 0.90 9.30
C ALA A 174 -27.03 1.90 10.00
N LEU A 175 -26.07 2.49 9.29
CA LEU A 175 -25.19 3.52 9.84
C LEU A 175 -25.96 4.80 10.21
N PHE A 176 -26.92 5.23 9.39
CA PHE A 176 -27.81 6.34 9.75
C PHE A 176 -28.69 6.01 10.95
N GLU A 177 -29.15 4.78 11.09
CA GLU A 177 -29.94 4.35 12.25
C GLU A 177 -29.11 4.29 13.54
N ILE A 178 -27.82 3.94 13.46
CA ILE A 178 -26.91 3.89 14.62
C ILE A 178 -26.43 5.29 15.02
N HIS A 179 -26.01 6.11 14.06
CA HIS A 179 -25.30 7.38 14.32
C HIS A 179 -26.18 8.63 14.17
N GLY A 180 -27.37 8.49 13.57
CA GLY A 180 -28.10 9.62 13.02
C GLY A 180 -27.31 10.29 11.90
N ASN A 181 -27.47 11.61 11.75
CA ASN A 181 -26.67 12.39 10.79
C ASN A 181 -25.20 12.41 11.19
N PHE A 182 -24.29 12.24 10.24
CA PHE A 182 -22.84 12.32 10.43
C PHE A 182 -22.21 13.19 9.32
N ASP A 183 -21.07 13.80 9.62
CA ASP A 183 -20.36 14.69 8.70
C ASP A 183 -19.47 13.89 7.73
N TYR A 184 -18.91 12.77 8.21
CA TYR A 184 -18.03 11.90 7.44
C TYR A 184 -18.46 10.42 7.50
N LEU A 185 -18.19 9.70 6.43
CA LEU A 185 -18.28 8.23 6.37
C LEU A 185 -16.89 7.65 6.12
N LEU A 186 -16.41 6.80 7.04
CA LEU A 186 -15.17 6.05 6.91
C LEU A 186 -15.46 4.61 6.48
N LEU A 187 -14.97 4.23 5.30
CA LEU A 187 -15.07 2.88 4.74
C LEU A 187 -13.68 2.24 4.71
N ASP A 188 -13.43 1.29 5.61
CA ASP A 188 -12.12 0.64 5.76
C ASP A 188 -12.00 -0.59 4.85
N GLU A 189 -10.84 -0.74 4.19
CA GLU A 189 -10.52 -1.81 3.23
C GLU A 189 -11.64 -2.02 2.18
N VAL A 190 -12.22 -0.91 1.71
CA VAL A 190 -13.40 -0.88 0.82
C VAL A 190 -13.18 -1.64 -0.50
N GLN A 191 -11.93 -1.81 -0.93
CA GLN A 191 -11.60 -2.55 -2.15
C GLN A 191 -11.97 -4.04 -2.09
N ASN A 192 -12.34 -4.56 -0.91
CA ASN A 192 -12.89 -5.91 -0.76
C ASN A 192 -14.31 -6.03 -1.34
N VAL A 193 -15.03 -4.92 -1.55
CA VAL A 193 -16.38 -4.89 -2.10
C VAL A 193 -16.36 -4.53 -3.58
N ALA A 194 -16.84 -5.41 -4.46
CA ALA A 194 -16.86 -5.13 -5.89
C ALA A 194 -17.85 -3.99 -6.25
N GLY A 195 -17.39 -3.00 -7.03
CA GLY A 195 -18.21 -1.88 -7.50
C GLY A 195 -18.43 -0.76 -6.48
N TRP A 196 -17.64 -0.74 -5.40
CA TRP A 196 -17.71 0.27 -4.34
C TRP A 196 -17.49 1.70 -4.84
N GLU A 197 -16.76 1.89 -5.95
CA GLU A 197 -16.40 3.19 -6.52
C GLU A 197 -17.64 3.98 -6.94
N LEU A 198 -18.62 3.29 -7.54
CA LEU A 198 -19.90 3.88 -7.95
C LEU A 198 -20.73 4.33 -6.74
N PHE A 199 -20.70 3.54 -5.67
CA PHE A 199 -21.37 3.86 -4.41
C PHE A 199 -20.78 5.12 -3.80
N VAL A 200 -19.47 5.18 -3.60
CA VAL A 200 -18.79 6.35 -3.02
C VAL A 200 -18.96 7.60 -3.89
N ASN A 201 -18.90 7.46 -5.22
CA ASN A 201 -19.19 8.57 -6.14
C ASN A 201 -20.63 9.09 -6.00
N ARG A 202 -21.60 8.20 -5.76
CA ARG A 202 -22.99 8.62 -5.48
C ARG A 202 -23.08 9.35 -4.14
N LEU A 203 -22.42 8.87 -3.09
CA LEU A 203 -22.41 9.52 -1.77
C LEU A 203 -21.82 10.92 -1.84
N GLN A 204 -20.70 11.08 -2.55
CA GLN A 204 -20.08 12.38 -2.79
C GLN A 204 -21.07 13.37 -3.44
N ARG A 205 -21.79 12.94 -4.49
CA ARG A 205 -22.81 13.78 -5.15
C ARG A 205 -24.00 14.12 -4.25
N GLN A 206 -24.24 13.33 -3.20
CA GLN A 206 -25.26 13.58 -2.19
C GLN A 206 -24.75 14.47 -1.04
N GLY A 207 -23.50 14.94 -1.11
CA GLY A 207 -22.88 15.79 -0.08
C GLY A 207 -22.31 15.02 1.11
N ILE A 208 -22.27 13.68 1.06
CA ILE A 208 -21.68 12.86 2.12
C ILE A 208 -20.18 12.78 1.91
N ARG A 209 -19.41 13.39 2.81
CA ARG A 209 -17.94 13.34 2.76
C ARG A 209 -17.46 11.96 3.13
N THR A 210 -16.66 11.36 2.26
CA THR A 210 -16.20 9.97 2.46
C THR A 210 -14.68 9.91 2.59
N VAL A 211 -14.22 9.13 3.56
CA VAL A 211 -12.86 8.65 3.69
C VAL A 211 -12.86 7.16 3.39
N VAL A 212 -12.03 6.74 2.46
CA VAL A 212 -11.85 5.32 2.13
C VAL A 212 -10.42 4.91 2.43
N THR A 213 -10.23 3.70 2.92
CA THR A 213 -8.89 3.13 3.06
C THR A 213 -8.71 1.93 2.16
N GLY A 214 -7.45 1.61 1.86
CA GLY A 214 -7.09 0.29 1.43
C GLY A 214 -5.62 0.04 1.27
N SER A 215 -5.25 -1.22 1.41
CA SER A 215 -3.87 -1.69 1.51
C SER A 215 -3.11 -1.76 0.19
N ASN A 216 -3.74 -1.47 -0.95
CA ASN A 216 -3.18 -1.75 -2.28
C ASN A 216 -3.27 -0.55 -3.23
N ALA A 217 -2.27 -0.36 -4.10
CA ALA A 217 -2.33 0.65 -5.16
C ALA A 217 -3.42 0.38 -6.22
N LYS A 218 -4.15 -0.75 -6.15
CA LYS A 218 -5.34 -1.01 -6.98
C LYS A 218 -6.45 0.02 -6.75
N LEU A 219 -6.55 0.57 -5.52
CA LEU A 219 -7.32 1.79 -5.29
C LEU A 219 -6.96 2.81 -6.38
N LEU A 220 -5.68 3.10 -6.63
CA LEU A 220 -5.23 4.26 -7.40
C LEU A 220 -4.95 4.06 -8.89
N SER A 221 -4.71 2.84 -9.39
CA SER A 221 -4.16 2.68 -10.74
C SER A 221 -5.19 2.40 -11.85
N SER A 222 -6.31 1.73 -11.56
CA SER A 222 -7.30 1.36 -12.60
C SER A 222 -8.76 1.59 -12.21
N GLU A 223 -9.11 1.44 -10.93
CA GLU A 223 -10.49 1.54 -10.43
C GLU A 223 -10.86 2.98 -10.01
N LEU A 224 -10.01 3.67 -9.23
CA LEU A 224 -10.20 5.12 -8.97
C LEU A 224 -10.07 5.95 -10.25
N SER A 225 -9.27 5.51 -11.23
CA SER A 225 -9.03 6.26 -12.46
C SER A 225 -10.18 6.17 -13.47
N THR A 226 -11.13 5.23 -13.31
CA THR A 226 -12.32 5.12 -14.17
C THR A 226 -13.55 5.79 -13.57
N HIS A 227 -13.84 5.56 -12.28
CA HIS A 227 -15.08 6.05 -11.66
C HIS A 227 -14.90 7.26 -10.74
N LEU A 228 -13.68 7.50 -10.25
CA LEU A 228 -13.37 8.54 -9.26
C LEU A 228 -12.28 9.52 -9.76
N THR A 229 -12.11 9.61 -11.08
CA THR A 229 -11.14 10.47 -11.77
C THR A 229 -11.38 11.92 -11.40
N GLY A 230 -10.37 12.59 -10.83
CA GLY A 230 -10.45 13.99 -10.40
C GLY A 230 -11.40 14.25 -9.22
N ARG A 231 -11.99 13.21 -8.61
CA ARG A 231 -12.96 13.31 -7.50
C ARG A 231 -12.41 12.87 -6.15
N HIS A 232 -11.12 12.54 -6.08
CA HIS A 232 -10.48 12.07 -4.87
C HIS A 232 -9.18 12.80 -4.56
N LEU A 233 -8.84 12.86 -3.28
CA LEU A 233 -7.60 13.36 -2.72
C LEU A 233 -6.84 12.19 -2.11
N LYS A 234 -5.65 11.91 -2.65
CA LYS A 234 -4.80 10.80 -2.19
C LYS A 234 -4.05 11.20 -0.92
N ILE A 235 -4.24 10.42 0.14
CA ILE A 235 -3.54 10.54 1.42
C ILE A 235 -2.63 9.32 1.57
N GLU A 236 -1.31 9.52 1.40
CA GLU A 236 -0.33 8.44 1.48
C GLU A 236 0.17 8.25 2.91
N VAL A 237 -0.02 7.05 3.46
CA VAL A 237 0.37 6.66 4.82
C VAL A 237 1.58 5.72 4.75
N LEU A 238 2.74 6.23 5.16
CA LEU A 238 3.97 5.45 5.27
C LEU A 238 4.11 4.85 6.68
N PRO A 239 4.99 3.85 6.88
CA PRO A 239 5.45 3.48 8.23
C PRO A 239 5.94 4.71 9.01
N PHE A 240 6.00 4.61 10.33
CA PHE A 240 6.42 5.72 11.20
C PHE A 240 7.72 6.33 10.72
N SER A 241 7.76 7.65 10.63
CA SER A 241 8.94 8.49 10.49
C SER A 241 9.86 8.36 11.71
N PHE A 242 11.08 8.87 11.57
CA PHE A 242 11.99 8.93 12.72
C PHE A 242 11.42 9.79 13.86
N SER A 243 10.75 10.91 13.54
CA SER A 243 10.07 11.74 14.54
C SER A 243 8.95 10.98 15.28
N GLU A 244 8.14 10.19 14.56
CA GLU A 244 7.08 9.38 15.17
C GLU A 244 7.66 8.22 16.00
N PHE A 245 8.77 7.63 15.55
CA PHE A 245 9.52 6.64 16.32
C PHE A 245 10.09 7.21 17.63
N LEU A 246 10.60 8.45 17.62
CA LEU A 246 11.05 9.14 18.84
C LEU A 246 9.87 9.45 19.76
N ALA A 247 8.74 9.89 19.21
CA ALA A 247 7.52 10.14 19.97
C ALA A 247 7.04 8.88 20.71
N TRP A 248 7.13 7.71 20.06
CA TRP A 248 6.85 6.42 20.70
C TRP A 248 7.83 6.08 21.83
N ASN A 249 9.12 6.33 21.62
CA ASN A 249 10.21 5.84 22.48
C ASN A 249 10.70 6.83 23.56
N GLY A 250 9.86 7.79 23.97
CA GLY A 250 10.15 8.64 25.14
C GLY A 250 10.37 10.15 24.87
N GLY A 251 10.03 10.66 23.68
CA GLY A 251 9.80 12.10 23.49
C GLY A 251 11.02 12.96 23.09
N LYS A 252 10.89 14.28 23.31
CA LYS A 252 11.75 15.33 22.72
C LYS A 252 13.19 15.25 23.25
N VAL A 253 14.11 14.87 22.37
CA VAL A 253 15.55 14.96 22.62
C VAL A 253 16.07 16.30 22.11
N ASP A 254 16.90 16.97 22.91
CA ASP A 254 17.55 18.23 22.53
C ASP A 254 18.80 17.97 21.67
N PRO A 255 18.79 18.27 20.36
CA PRO A 255 19.92 18.01 19.46
C PRO A 255 21.12 18.92 19.72
N ASP A 256 20.99 19.97 20.52
CA ASP A 256 22.07 20.95 20.73
C ASP A 256 22.95 20.57 21.92
N THR A 257 22.49 19.65 22.78
CA THR A 257 23.29 19.09 23.87
C THR A 257 24.12 17.88 23.43
N THR A 258 25.31 17.70 24.02
CA THR A 258 26.14 16.51 23.77
C THR A 258 25.40 15.21 24.09
N ARG A 259 24.65 15.19 25.20
CA ARG A 259 23.83 14.04 25.60
C ARG A 259 22.73 13.75 24.58
N GLY A 260 22.00 14.79 24.16
CA GLY A 260 20.91 14.60 23.22
C GLY A 260 21.38 14.22 21.82
N ARG A 261 22.53 14.71 21.34
CA ARG A 261 23.16 14.20 20.10
C ARG A 261 23.50 12.72 20.20
N ALA A 262 24.11 12.28 21.30
CA ALA A 262 24.44 10.87 21.50
C ALA A 262 23.17 10.00 21.56
N GLU A 263 22.13 10.47 22.25
CA GLU A 263 20.85 9.80 22.33
C GLU A 263 20.14 9.71 20.97
N LEU A 264 20.10 10.80 20.20
CA LEU A 264 19.52 10.80 18.84
C LEU A 264 20.26 9.83 17.91
N LYS A 265 21.59 9.74 18.00
CA LYS A 265 22.38 8.76 17.23
C LYS A 265 22.06 7.32 17.61
N ASN A 266 21.90 7.05 18.90
CA ASN A 266 21.48 5.73 19.39
C ASN A 266 20.08 5.38 18.91
N LYS A 267 19.12 6.31 19.02
CA LYS A 267 17.76 6.13 18.52
C LYS A 267 17.71 5.98 17.00
N LEU A 268 18.55 6.72 16.25
CA LEU A 268 18.66 6.58 14.79
C LEU A 268 19.15 5.18 14.41
N THR A 269 20.15 4.67 15.12
CA THR A 269 20.63 3.29 14.94
C THR A 269 19.52 2.29 15.22
N GLN A 270 18.80 2.45 16.34
CA GLN A 270 17.64 1.59 16.66
C GLN A 270 16.56 1.66 15.59
N TYR A 271 16.26 2.85 15.05
CA TYR A 271 15.26 3.01 14.00
C TYR A 271 15.69 2.37 12.67
N ILE A 272 16.97 2.48 12.29
CA ILE A 272 17.53 1.76 11.13
C ILE A 272 17.33 0.24 11.27
N GLU A 273 17.65 -0.30 12.45
CA GLU A 273 17.57 -1.73 12.75
C GLU A 273 16.13 -2.24 12.85
N THR A 274 15.23 -1.44 13.43
CA THR A 274 13.85 -1.84 13.75
C THR A 274 12.91 -1.57 12.58
N GLY A 275 13.10 -0.46 11.87
CA GLY A 275 12.12 0.07 10.93
C GLY A 275 11.03 0.91 11.62
N GLY A 276 10.06 1.34 10.83
CA GLY A 276 8.94 2.19 11.23
C GLY A 276 7.57 1.51 11.25
N PHE A 277 7.47 0.20 10.98
CA PHE A 277 6.16 -0.47 11.07
C PHE A 277 5.59 -0.39 12.50
N PRO A 278 4.37 0.11 12.70
CA PRO A 278 3.81 0.33 14.04
C PRO A 278 3.89 -0.88 14.97
N GLU A 279 3.55 -2.08 14.47
CA GLU A 279 3.58 -3.31 15.27
C GLU A 279 4.99 -3.68 15.75
N VAL A 280 5.99 -3.43 14.91
CA VAL A 280 7.40 -3.71 15.20
C VAL A 280 7.98 -2.67 16.16
N VAL A 281 7.56 -1.41 16.02
CA VAL A 281 7.93 -0.35 16.96
C VAL A 281 7.32 -0.59 18.34
N ARG A 282 6.10 -1.13 18.39
CA ARG A 282 5.42 -1.52 19.64
C ARG A 282 6.07 -2.73 20.29
N ASN A 283 6.42 -3.74 19.49
CA ASN A 283 6.91 -5.04 19.94
C ASN A 283 8.22 -5.42 19.19
N PRO A 284 9.36 -4.80 19.55
CA PRO A 284 10.63 -5.03 18.84
C PRO A 284 11.12 -6.49 18.87
N GLU A 285 10.74 -7.24 19.90
CA GLU A 285 11.11 -8.65 20.12
C GLU A 285 10.56 -9.61 19.05
N ILE A 286 9.40 -9.28 18.46
CA ILE A 286 8.79 -10.10 17.39
C ILE A 286 9.21 -9.65 15.99
N ARG A 287 10.08 -8.64 15.86
CA ARG A 287 10.44 -7.98 14.58
C ARG A 287 10.69 -8.95 13.45
N ASN A 288 11.62 -9.89 13.64
CA ASN A 288 12.05 -10.79 12.57
C ASN A 288 10.92 -11.71 12.10
N LEU A 289 10.16 -12.27 13.05
CA LEU A 289 9.02 -13.14 12.77
C LEU A 289 7.91 -12.36 12.05
N TYR A 290 7.58 -11.18 12.57
CA TYR A 290 6.52 -10.34 12.04
C TYR A 290 6.83 -9.83 10.63
N LEU A 291 8.00 -9.23 10.40
CA LEU A 291 8.37 -8.66 9.10
C LEU A 291 8.53 -9.74 8.02
N THR A 292 9.00 -10.93 8.39
CA THR A 292 9.05 -12.07 7.48
C THR A 292 7.64 -12.50 7.06
N SER A 293 6.72 -12.64 8.02
CA SER A 293 5.33 -13.00 7.77
C SER A 293 4.58 -11.92 6.96
N LEU A 294 4.82 -10.64 7.27
CA LEU A 294 4.26 -9.50 6.54
C LEU A 294 4.70 -9.52 5.08
N TYR A 295 6.01 -9.64 4.83
CA TYR A 295 6.55 -9.70 3.47
C TYR A 295 5.99 -10.90 2.70
N GLN A 296 5.96 -12.09 3.30
CA GLN A 296 5.37 -13.27 2.66
C GLN A 296 3.90 -13.06 2.33
N SER A 297 3.12 -12.45 3.22
CA SER A 297 1.71 -12.13 3.00
C SER A 297 1.53 -11.16 1.83
N VAL A 298 2.34 -10.11 1.75
CA VAL A 298 2.29 -9.14 0.62
C VAL A 298 2.64 -9.83 -0.70
N ILE A 299 3.73 -10.60 -0.73
CA ILE A 299 4.18 -11.32 -1.93
C ILE A 299 3.12 -12.33 -2.41
N THR A 300 2.48 -13.04 -1.49
CA THR A 300 1.54 -14.11 -1.85
C THR A 300 0.11 -13.62 -2.10
N LYS A 301 -0.47 -12.90 -1.14
CA LYS A 301 -1.86 -12.46 -1.19
C LYS A 301 -2.02 -11.23 -2.07
N ASP A 302 -1.14 -10.25 -1.91
CA ASP A 302 -1.34 -8.94 -2.53
C ASP A 302 -0.76 -8.89 -3.96
N ILE A 303 0.21 -9.75 -4.29
CA ILE A 303 0.82 -9.79 -5.62
C ILE A 303 0.49 -11.08 -6.39
N VAL A 304 0.92 -12.25 -5.89
CA VAL A 304 0.79 -13.52 -6.64
C VAL A 304 -0.66 -13.89 -6.91
N ALA A 305 -1.50 -13.94 -5.87
CA ALA A 305 -2.91 -14.30 -6.01
C ALA A 305 -3.66 -13.28 -6.88
N ARG A 306 -3.36 -11.99 -6.71
CA ARG A 306 -4.01 -10.90 -7.43
C ARG A 306 -3.71 -10.87 -8.92
N HIS A 307 -2.45 -11.01 -9.29
CA HIS A 307 -2.02 -10.92 -10.69
C HIS A 307 -1.98 -12.29 -11.39
N GLY A 308 -2.44 -13.35 -10.73
CA GLY A 308 -2.46 -14.70 -11.28
C GLY A 308 -1.07 -15.18 -11.71
N ILE A 309 -0.04 -14.88 -10.91
CA ILE A 309 1.35 -15.19 -11.27
C ILE A 309 1.54 -16.71 -11.29
N ARG A 310 1.77 -17.27 -12.48
CA ARG A 310 1.95 -18.72 -12.68
C ARG A 310 3.24 -19.24 -12.05
N TYR A 311 4.36 -18.55 -12.28
CA TYR A 311 5.69 -18.98 -11.81
C TYR A 311 6.03 -18.38 -10.44
N VAL A 312 5.28 -18.80 -9.42
CA VAL A 312 5.34 -18.22 -8.06
C VAL A 312 6.73 -18.29 -7.43
N ARG A 313 7.41 -19.44 -7.53
CA ARG A 313 8.75 -19.63 -6.95
C ARG A 313 9.75 -18.63 -7.53
N THR A 314 9.83 -18.58 -8.86
CA THR A 314 10.77 -17.72 -9.58
C THR A 314 10.44 -16.23 -9.36
N PHE A 315 9.16 -15.87 -9.23
CA PHE A 315 8.79 -14.52 -8.80
C PHE A 315 9.29 -14.19 -7.39
N ARG A 316 9.17 -15.09 -6.41
CA ARG A 316 9.69 -14.89 -5.06
C ARG A 316 11.21 -14.70 -5.03
N GLU A 317 11.93 -15.50 -5.83
CA GLU A 317 13.39 -15.37 -5.99
C GLU A 317 13.76 -14.01 -6.59
N MET A 318 13.02 -13.55 -7.61
CA MET A 318 13.19 -12.21 -8.18
C MET A 318 12.88 -11.11 -7.18
N ALA A 319 11.79 -11.23 -6.41
CA ALA A 319 11.41 -10.25 -5.40
C ALA A 319 12.49 -10.10 -4.31
N SER A 320 13.06 -11.22 -3.84
CA SER A 320 14.20 -11.22 -2.92
C SER A 320 15.44 -10.55 -3.52
N SER A 321 15.72 -10.81 -4.81
CA SER A 321 16.84 -10.17 -5.53
C SER A 321 16.64 -8.67 -5.68
N VAL A 322 15.43 -8.21 -5.97
CA VAL A 322 15.09 -6.78 -6.07
C VAL A 322 15.21 -6.10 -4.72
N LEU A 323 14.68 -6.69 -3.65
CA LEU A 323 14.80 -6.16 -2.30
C LEU A 323 16.27 -6.08 -1.85
N SER A 324 17.08 -7.09 -2.17
CA SER A 324 18.52 -7.09 -1.85
C SER A 324 19.31 -6.03 -2.64
N ASN A 325 18.74 -5.49 -3.73
CA ASN A 325 19.25 -4.34 -4.49
C ASN A 325 18.70 -2.98 -4.00
N TYR A 326 18.21 -2.87 -2.76
CA TYR A 326 17.77 -1.60 -2.16
C TYR A 326 18.84 -0.48 -2.26
N SER A 327 18.43 0.75 -2.47
CA SER A 327 19.29 1.91 -2.76
C SER A 327 20.30 1.67 -3.89
N ASN A 328 19.97 0.80 -4.84
CA ASN A 328 20.84 0.50 -5.98
C ASN A 328 20.02 0.39 -7.28
N LEU A 329 20.73 0.42 -8.41
CA LEU A 329 20.16 0.40 -9.73
C LEU A 329 19.83 -1.02 -10.19
N ILE A 330 18.61 -1.19 -10.66
CA ILE A 330 18.17 -2.41 -11.35
C ILE A 330 17.88 -2.14 -12.82
N THR A 331 18.03 -3.17 -13.65
CA THR A 331 17.52 -3.15 -15.02
C THR A 331 16.63 -4.37 -15.24
N PHE A 332 15.52 -4.18 -15.95
CA PHE A 332 14.59 -5.27 -16.26
C PHE A 332 15.27 -6.36 -17.08
N ASN A 333 16.18 -6.00 -17.99
CA ASN A 333 16.96 -6.96 -18.78
C ASN A 333 17.87 -7.85 -17.90
N LYS A 334 18.53 -7.28 -16.89
CA LYS A 334 19.38 -8.07 -15.97
C LYS A 334 18.52 -9.02 -15.14
N LEU A 335 17.40 -8.55 -14.60
CA LEU A 335 16.47 -9.39 -13.82
C LEU A 335 15.87 -10.51 -14.67
N ALA A 336 15.40 -10.18 -15.88
CA ALA A 336 14.88 -11.13 -16.85
C ALA A 336 15.88 -12.26 -17.15
N ARG A 337 17.13 -11.90 -17.44
CA ARG A 337 18.20 -12.86 -17.70
C ARG A 337 18.52 -13.76 -16.50
N VAL A 338 18.59 -13.20 -15.29
CA VAL A 338 18.92 -13.95 -14.07
C VAL A 338 17.83 -14.95 -13.69
N HIS A 339 16.56 -14.57 -13.85
CA HIS A 339 15.41 -15.38 -13.41
C HIS A 339 14.72 -16.16 -14.54
N GLY A 340 15.21 -16.07 -15.78
CA GLY A 340 14.70 -16.86 -16.90
C GLY A 340 13.36 -16.40 -17.46
N PHE A 341 13.08 -15.08 -17.44
CA PHE A 341 11.87 -14.49 -18.00
C PHE A 341 12.18 -13.49 -19.12
N GLY A 342 11.14 -13.03 -19.84
CA GLY A 342 11.26 -11.90 -20.77
C GLY A 342 11.35 -10.54 -20.04
N PRO A 343 11.98 -9.51 -20.64
CA PRO A 343 12.08 -8.17 -20.04
C PRO A 343 10.74 -7.53 -19.65
N HIS A 344 9.69 -7.76 -20.46
CA HIS A 344 8.35 -7.25 -20.16
C HIS A 344 7.77 -7.90 -18.90
N THR A 345 7.99 -9.21 -18.70
CA THR A 345 7.55 -9.92 -17.50
C THR A 345 8.29 -9.41 -16.27
N ALA A 346 9.62 -9.23 -16.36
CA ALA A 346 10.40 -8.66 -15.27
C ALA A 346 9.94 -7.25 -14.90
N LYS A 347 9.66 -6.40 -15.91
CA LYS A 347 9.08 -5.07 -15.70
C LYS A 347 7.74 -5.15 -14.94
N ASN A 348 6.79 -5.93 -15.44
CA ASN A 348 5.47 -6.08 -14.79
C ASN A 348 5.60 -6.56 -13.35
N TYR A 349 6.46 -7.55 -13.09
CA TYR A 349 6.65 -8.06 -11.74
C TYR A 349 7.26 -7.03 -10.78
N VAL A 350 8.21 -6.21 -11.25
CA VAL A 350 8.74 -5.10 -10.44
C VAL A 350 7.67 -4.03 -10.21
N GLU A 351 6.84 -3.73 -11.21
CA GLU A 351 5.71 -2.80 -11.07
C GLU A 351 4.67 -3.33 -10.06
N TYR A 352 4.34 -4.62 -10.07
CA TYR A 352 3.46 -5.22 -9.07
C TYR A 352 4.01 -5.11 -7.64
N MET A 353 5.34 -5.19 -7.48
CA MET A 353 6.00 -4.94 -6.19
C MET A 353 5.94 -3.47 -5.78
N ALA A 354 6.07 -2.53 -6.73
CA ALA A 354 5.92 -1.11 -6.42
C ALA A 354 4.47 -0.76 -6.03
N ASP A 355 3.49 -1.34 -6.73
CA ASP A 355 2.06 -1.17 -6.48
C ASP A 355 1.62 -1.75 -5.12
N SER A 356 2.31 -2.77 -4.61
CA SER A 356 2.07 -3.30 -3.26
C SER A 356 2.72 -2.47 -2.14
N TYR A 357 3.39 -1.37 -2.50
CA TYR A 357 4.20 -0.54 -1.61
C TYR A 357 5.40 -1.26 -0.98
N ILE A 358 5.75 -2.50 -1.35
CA ILE A 358 6.91 -3.17 -0.71
C ILE A 358 8.24 -2.56 -1.17
N ILE A 359 8.27 -2.02 -2.39
CA ILE A 359 9.38 -1.24 -2.92
C ILE A 359 8.88 0.08 -3.55
N CYS A 360 9.83 0.94 -3.86
CA CYS A 360 9.64 2.21 -4.54
C CYS A 360 10.69 2.34 -5.64
N LEU A 361 10.34 2.96 -6.76
CA LEU A 361 11.25 3.18 -7.87
C LEU A 361 11.52 4.67 -8.03
N VAL A 362 12.77 5.02 -8.27
CA VAL A 362 13.21 6.38 -8.62
C VAL A 362 13.88 6.35 -9.98
N ASP A 363 13.47 7.30 -10.81
CA ASP A 363 13.95 7.45 -12.17
C ASP A 363 15.26 8.24 -12.24
N LYS A 364 16.01 8.02 -13.32
CA LYS A 364 17.14 8.88 -13.67
C LYS A 364 16.64 10.24 -14.11
N TYR A 365 17.28 11.30 -13.63
CA TYR A 365 17.08 12.63 -14.16
C TYR A 365 17.64 12.71 -15.58
N SER A 366 16.77 13.04 -16.53
CA SER A 366 17.16 13.49 -17.87
C SER A 366 16.10 14.46 -18.41
N ALA A 367 16.55 15.44 -19.17
CA ALA A 367 15.65 16.31 -19.93
C ALA A 367 14.95 15.57 -21.08
N LYS A 368 15.40 14.35 -21.45
CA LYS A 368 14.84 13.56 -22.55
C LYS A 368 14.00 12.40 -21.99
N PRO A 369 12.67 12.40 -22.20
CA PRO A 369 11.78 11.34 -21.68
C PRO A 369 12.19 9.92 -22.09
N ARG A 370 12.72 9.73 -23.31
CA ARG A 370 13.21 8.44 -23.79
C ARG A 370 14.42 7.93 -22.99
N GLU A 371 15.28 8.82 -22.52
CA GLU A 371 16.41 8.43 -21.66
C GLU A 371 15.91 8.03 -20.27
N VAL A 372 14.92 8.75 -19.71
CA VAL A 372 14.28 8.40 -18.43
C VAL A 372 13.65 7.00 -18.48
N ALA A 373 12.89 6.72 -19.54
CA ALA A 373 12.20 5.44 -19.73
C ALA A 373 13.16 4.24 -19.84
N ASN A 374 14.29 4.41 -20.52
CA ASN A 374 15.27 3.33 -20.78
C ASN A 374 16.37 3.21 -19.73
N SER A 375 16.49 4.18 -18.82
CA SER A 375 17.49 4.17 -17.77
C SER A 375 17.19 3.11 -16.71
N PRO A 376 18.22 2.58 -16.03
CA PRO A 376 18.04 1.79 -14.81
C PRO A 376 17.13 2.52 -13.81
N LYS A 377 16.44 1.77 -12.97
CA LYS A 377 15.62 2.31 -11.88
C LYS A 377 16.36 2.14 -10.57
N LYS A 378 16.40 3.18 -9.73
CA LYS A 378 16.91 3.04 -8.36
C LYS A 378 15.78 2.53 -7.47
N VAL A 379 16.02 1.45 -6.74
CA VAL A 379 14.99 0.76 -5.94
C VAL A 379 15.16 1.12 -4.47
N TYR A 380 14.08 1.46 -3.79
CA TYR A 380 14.07 1.65 -2.33
C TYR A 380 13.05 0.73 -1.68
N SER A 381 13.35 0.23 -0.49
CA SER A 381 12.38 -0.44 0.37
C SER A 381 11.49 0.60 1.05
N ILE A 382 10.25 0.24 1.31
CA ILE A 382 9.31 1.06 2.09
C ILE A 382 9.71 1.22 3.56
N ASP A 383 10.59 0.34 4.03
CA ASP A 383 11.03 0.26 5.42
C ASP A 383 12.43 -0.36 5.54
N THR A 384 13.27 0.18 6.42
CA THR A 384 14.62 -0.35 6.66
C THR A 384 14.61 -1.64 7.48
N GLY A 385 13.64 -1.84 8.36
CA GLY A 385 13.47 -3.08 9.12
C GLY A 385 13.23 -4.26 8.18
N ILE A 386 12.41 -4.09 7.14
CA ILE A 386 12.22 -5.10 6.08
C ILE A 386 13.55 -5.48 5.44
N VAL A 387 14.37 -4.49 5.08
CA VAL A 387 15.70 -4.73 4.50
C VAL A 387 16.58 -5.49 5.48
N LYS A 388 16.65 -5.06 6.74
CA LYS A 388 17.47 -5.68 7.78
C LYS A 388 17.11 -7.13 8.06
N VAL A 389 15.84 -7.50 7.93
CA VAL A 389 15.37 -8.88 8.17
C VAL A 389 15.52 -9.76 6.94
N LEU A 390 15.29 -9.23 5.73
CA LEU A 390 15.08 -10.06 4.53
C LEU A 390 16.12 -9.90 3.43
N ALA A 391 16.83 -8.77 3.36
CA ALA A 391 17.84 -8.55 2.34
C ALA A 391 19.18 -9.20 2.74
N ILE A 392 19.80 -9.89 1.79
CA ILE A 392 21.09 -10.54 2.00
C ILE A 392 22.18 -9.46 2.11
N GLY A 393 23.03 -9.54 3.14
CA GLY A 393 24.14 -8.59 3.36
C GLY A 393 23.71 -7.20 3.84
N ALA A 394 22.46 -7.04 4.30
CA ALA A 394 21.95 -5.75 4.77
C ALA A 394 22.75 -5.14 5.93
N SER A 395 23.32 -5.98 6.81
CA SER A 395 24.09 -5.56 7.98
C SER A 395 25.39 -4.83 7.65
N GLU A 396 25.94 -5.01 6.46
CA GLU A 396 27.27 -4.51 6.10
C GLU A 396 27.23 -3.12 5.44
N ASN A 397 26.05 -2.60 5.07
CA ASN A 397 25.93 -1.46 4.17
C ASN A 397 25.11 -0.29 4.74
N ARG A 398 25.67 0.37 5.76
CA ARG A 398 25.06 1.53 6.42
C ARG A 398 24.74 2.68 5.46
N GLY A 399 25.60 2.96 4.49
CA GLY A 399 25.38 4.01 3.48
C GLY A 399 24.07 3.81 2.70
N ARG A 400 23.82 2.60 2.20
CA ARG A 400 22.57 2.28 1.49
C ARG A 400 21.34 2.37 2.39
N LEU A 401 21.44 2.00 3.67
CA LEU A 401 20.33 2.13 4.62
C LEU A 401 20.01 3.61 4.90
N LEU A 402 21.03 4.46 5.07
CA LEU A 402 20.86 5.90 5.21
C LEU A 402 20.22 6.52 3.96
N GLU A 403 20.65 6.10 2.78
CA GLU A 403 20.07 6.55 1.51
C GLU A 403 18.59 6.15 1.41
N ASN A 404 18.24 4.92 1.79
CA ASN A 404 16.84 4.47 1.82
C ASN A 404 15.99 5.31 2.77
N MET A 405 16.53 5.68 3.93
CA MET A 405 15.85 6.56 4.87
C MET A 405 15.67 7.97 4.33
N ALA A 406 16.70 8.51 3.68
CA ALA A 406 16.61 9.80 3.00
C ALA A 406 15.49 9.80 1.97
N PHE A 407 15.42 8.76 1.14
CA PHE A 407 14.32 8.56 0.19
C PHE A 407 12.95 8.54 0.87
N LEU A 408 12.77 7.78 1.96
CA LEU A 408 11.49 7.72 2.66
C LEU A 408 11.06 9.07 3.22
N GLN A 409 12.00 9.87 3.71
CA GLN A 409 11.71 11.22 4.17
C GLN A 409 11.36 12.17 3.01
N LEU A 410 12.06 12.10 1.89
CA LEU A 410 11.68 12.84 0.68
C LEU A 410 10.26 12.46 0.23
N ARG A 411 9.92 11.16 0.25
CA ARG A 411 8.58 10.68 -0.06
C ARG A 411 7.52 11.28 0.87
N ARG A 412 7.80 11.40 2.18
CA ARG A 412 6.91 12.12 3.12
C ARG A 412 6.75 13.58 2.73
N ARG A 413 7.85 14.28 2.38
CA ARG A 413 7.78 15.67 1.89
C ARG A 413 6.90 15.80 0.65
N ARG A 414 7.00 14.87 -0.32
CA ARG A 414 6.15 14.83 -1.53
C ARG A 414 4.68 14.52 -1.24
N ALA A 415 4.39 13.75 -0.20
CA ALA A 415 3.00 13.51 0.20
C ALA A 415 2.31 14.80 0.66
N LEU A 416 3.07 15.76 1.20
CA LEU A 416 2.57 17.08 1.62
C LEU A 416 2.69 18.14 0.52
N ASP A 417 3.68 18.00 -0.37
CA ASP A 417 3.86 18.86 -1.54
C ASP A 417 3.96 18.00 -2.83
N PRO A 418 2.82 17.76 -3.51
CA PRO A 418 2.78 16.97 -4.73
C PRO A 418 3.57 17.56 -5.90
N THR A 419 4.00 18.82 -5.82
CA THR A 419 4.81 19.47 -6.86
C THR A 419 6.29 19.07 -6.82
N LEU A 420 6.71 18.35 -5.77
CA LEU A 420 8.05 17.81 -5.63
C LEU A 420 8.22 16.52 -6.45
N GLU A 421 9.25 16.51 -7.29
CA GLU A 421 9.70 15.37 -8.06
C GLU A 421 11.13 14.98 -7.63
N PHE A 422 11.40 13.67 -7.57
CA PHE A 422 12.69 13.13 -7.15
C PHE A 422 13.26 12.21 -8.20
N TYR A 423 14.54 12.37 -8.47
CA TYR A 423 15.29 11.56 -9.43
C TYR A 423 16.67 11.25 -8.85
N TYR A 424 17.37 10.25 -9.37
CA TYR A 424 18.82 10.15 -9.19
C TYR A 424 19.53 10.75 -10.42
N TRP A 425 20.79 11.14 -10.31
CA TRP A 425 21.57 11.59 -11.46
C TRP A 425 22.82 10.75 -11.63
N ARG A 426 23.17 10.43 -12.88
CA ARG A 426 24.40 9.72 -13.21
C ARG A 426 24.95 10.14 -14.56
N ASP A 427 26.23 10.45 -14.65
CA ASP A 427 26.88 10.79 -15.91
C ASP A 427 27.55 9.58 -16.59
N TYR A 428 28.25 9.87 -17.69
CA TYR A 428 28.99 8.89 -18.49
C TYR A 428 30.30 8.42 -17.83
N GLN A 429 30.80 9.13 -16.81
CA GLN A 429 31.97 8.76 -16.02
C GLN A 429 31.57 8.01 -14.73
N ASP A 430 30.31 7.57 -14.65
CA ASP A 430 29.75 6.85 -13.51
C ASP A 430 29.72 7.64 -12.20
N ARG A 431 29.80 8.98 -12.27
CA ARG A 431 29.56 9.84 -11.11
C ARG A 431 28.06 9.88 -10.85
N GLU A 432 27.68 9.69 -9.59
CA GLU A 432 26.30 9.62 -9.16
C GLU A 432 25.97 10.74 -8.15
N VAL A 433 24.72 11.19 -8.18
CA VAL A 433 24.09 11.96 -7.10
C VAL A 433 22.80 11.25 -6.75
N ASP A 434 22.62 10.93 -5.46
CA ASP A 434 21.52 10.09 -4.99
C ASP A 434 20.15 10.71 -5.26
N PHE A 435 19.99 12.01 -4.97
CA PHE A 435 18.73 12.72 -5.19
C PHE A 435 18.90 14.08 -5.88
N VAL A 436 18.13 14.27 -6.94
CA VAL A 436 17.85 15.54 -7.61
C VAL A 436 16.42 15.92 -7.26
N ILE A 437 16.26 17.03 -6.54
CA ILE A 437 14.96 17.55 -6.16
C ILE A 437 14.53 18.58 -7.19
N LYS A 438 13.35 18.36 -7.79
CA LYS A 438 12.80 19.23 -8.82
C LYS A 438 11.41 19.71 -8.41
N ARG A 439 11.14 20.98 -8.67
CA ARG A 439 9.81 21.59 -8.55
C ARG A 439 9.49 22.32 -9.84
N GLY A 440 8.51 21.82 -10.59
CA GLY A 440 8.20 22.35 -11.92
C GLY A 440 9.39 22.23 -12.87
N ALA A 441 9.86 23.35 -13.43
CA ALA A 441 11.01 23.36 -14.35
C ALA A 441 12.37 23.50 -13.63
N SER A 442 12.39 23.76 -12.32
CA SER A 442 13.59 24.13 -11.58
C SER A 442 14.09 22.97 -10.72
N ILE A 443 15.40 22.74 -10.75
CA ILE A 443 16.08 21.85 -9.80
C ILE A 443 16.39 22.69 -8.56
N THR A 444 15.80 22.32 -7.44
CA THR A 444 15.81 23.11 -6.20
C THR A 444 16.91 22.67 -5.24
N GLU A 445 17.33 21.41 -5.31
CA GLU A 445 18.36 20.86 -4.42
C GLU A 445 19.01 19.61 -5.04
N LEU A 446 20.30 19.41 -4.76
CA LEU A 446 21.01 18.17 -5.02
C LEU A 446 21.48 17.59 -3.69
N ILE A 447 21.18 16.31 -3.46
CA ILE A 447 21.48 15.62 -2.21
C ILE A 447 22.33 14.39 -2.50
N GLN A 448 23.48 14.31 -1.82
CA GLN A 448 24.31 13.11 -1.73
C GLN A 448 24.20 12.53 -0.33
N VAL A 449 24.14 11.21 -0.19
CA VAL A 449 24.10 10.53 1.11
C VAL A 449 25.41 9.77 1.34
N THR A 450 25.92 9.84 2.56
CA THR A 450 27.15 9.19 2.96
C THR A 450 27.12 8.81 4.44
N SER A 451 27.80 7.72 4.81
CA SER A 451 27.83 7.22 6.18
C SER A 451 28.96 7.80 7.03
N VAL A 452 29.64 8.82 6.52
CA VAL A 452 30.84 9.42 7.14
C VAL A 452 30.51 10.24 8.38
N SER A 453 31.49 10.30 9.29
CA SER A 453 31.45 11.10 10.51
C SER A 453 32.45 12.26 10.50
N GLY A 454 33.41 12.24 9.58
CA GLY A 454 34.44 13.28 9.42
C GLY A 454 34.74 13.60 7.96
N HIS A 455 35.37 14.76 7.70
CA HIS A 455 35.74 15.20 6.35
C HIS A 455 36.80 14.33 5.70
N ASP A 456 37.70 13.77 6.51
CA ASP A 456 38.75 12.84 6.09
C ASP A 456 38.19 11.50 5.56
N GLU A 457 36.99 11.14 5.99
CA GLU A 457 36.27 9.95 5.51
C GLU A 457 35.46 10.22 4.22
N VAL A 458 35.19 11.49 3.90
CA VAL A 458 34.41 11.87 2.70
C VAL A 458 35.24 11.56 1.46
N GLN A 459 34.77 10.60 0.68
CA GLN A 459 35.48 10.22 -0.53
C GLN A 459 35.40 11.34 -1.56
N ALA A 460 36.54 11.72 -2.15
CA ALA A 460 36.60 12.79 -3.15
C ALA A 460 35.60 12.60 -4.30
N ARG A 461 35.26 11.34 -4.63
CA ARG A 461 34.27 10.99 -5.66
C ARG A 461 32.83 11.42 -5.32
N GLU A 462 32.43 11.40 -4.04
CA GLU A 462 31.08 11.77 -3.60
C GLU A 462 30.83 13.25 -3.84
N VAL A 463 31.79 14.09 -3.46
CA VAL A 463 31.74 15.53 -3.71
C VAL A 463 31.93 15.85 -5.20
N ALA A 464 32.77 15.09 -5.93
CA ALA A 464 32.97 15.32 -7.35
C ALA A 464 31.70 15.11 -8.18
N GLY A 465 30.89 14.08 -7.86
CA GLY A 465 29.59 13.86 -8.50
C GLY A 465 28.62 15.01 -8.26
N LEU A 466 28.49 15.42 -6.99
CA LEU A 466 27.63 16.53 -6.59
C LEU A 466 28.01 17.86 -7.27
N MET A 467 29.30 18.17 -7.34
CA MET A 467 29.80 19.37 -7.99
C MET A 467 29.58 19.35 -9.50
N LYS A 468 29.78 18.19 -10.15
CA LYS A 468 29.54 18.08 -11.59
C LYS A 468 28.05 18.20 -11.92
N ALA A 469 27.20 17.56 -11.13
CA ALA A 469 25.75 17.70 -11.27
C ALA A 469 25.33 19.16 -11.06
N SER A 470 25.86 19.84 -10.03
CA SER A 470 25.61 21.26 -9.77
C SER A 470 25.93 22.15 -10.98
N GLU A 471 27.07 21.92 -11.63
CA GLU A 471 27.48 22.65 -12.83
C GLU A 471 26.50 22.44 -13.98
N LEU A 472 26.18 21.18 -14.30
CA LEU A 472 25.33 20.84 -15.45
C LEU A 472 23.87 21.22 -15.24
N LEU A 473 23.38 21.04 -14.03
CA LEU A 473 21.99 21.23 -13.63
C LEU A 473 21.71 22.66 -13.13
N ARG A 474 22.75 23.49 -13.02
CA ARG A 474 22.70 24.89 -12.54
C ARG A 474 22.07 25.04 -11.15
N CYS A 475 22.16 24.00 -10.32
CA CYS A 475 21.67 24.02 -8.94
C CYS A 475 22.79 24.43 -7.99
N LYS A 476 22.56 25.45 -7.16
CA LYS A 476 23.54 25.94 -6.17
C LYS A 476 23.30 25.40 -4.76
N ASN A 477 22.13 24.81 -4.52
CA ASN A 477 21.75 24.28 -3.22
C ASN A 477 22.19 22.81 -3.13
N LEU A 478 23.31 22.58 -2.45
CA LEU A 478 23.98 21.29 -2.38
C LEU A 478 24.01 20.80 -0.94
N THR A 479 23.50 19.59 -0.71
CA THR A 479 23.43 18.96 0.61
C THR A 479 24.13 17.61 0.58
N VAL A 480 24.95 17.35 1.58
CA VAL A 480 25.54 16.05 1.86
C VAL A 480 24.96 15.57 3.18
N LEU A 481 24.13 14.53 3.15
CA LEU A 481 23.60 13.90 4.35
C LEU A 481 24.65 12.95 4.91
N THR A 482 25.00 13.15 6.17
CA THR A 482 26.10 12.45 6.85
C THR A 482 25.59 11.65 8.03
N TRP A 483 26.44 10.83 8.64
CA TRP A 483 26.10 10.21 9.92
C TRP A 483 26.11 11.23 11.07
N ASP A 484 27.14 12.08 11.14
CA ASP A 484 27.36 13.01 12.25
C ASP A 484 28.02 14.35 11.86
N LEU A 485 28.64 14.43 10.67
CA LEU A 485 29.36 15.63 10.23
C LEU A 485 28.37 16.77 9.90
N GLU A 486 28.52 17.89 10.58
CA GLU A 486 27.79 19.13 10.35
C GLU A 486 28.76 20.24 9.99
N ASP A 487 28.64 20.79 8.78
CA ASP A 487 29.52 21.85 8.30
C ASP A 487 28.93 22.57 7.08
N THR A 488 29.48 23.72 6.71
CA THR A 488 29.18 24.42 5.48
C THR A 488 30.47 24.84 4.78
N VAL A 489 30.78 24.18 3.67
CA VAL A 489 32.00 24.41 2.91
C VAL A 489 31.70 25.19 1.63
N LYS A 490 32.53 26.20 1.33
CA LYS A 490 32.52 26.89 0.03
C LYS A 490 33.54 26.24 -0.90
N LYS A 491 33.10 25.73 -2.05
CA LYS A 491 33.96 25.12 -3.07
C LYS A 491 33.54 25.60 -4.46
N ASP A 492 34.48 26.11 -5.25
CA ASP A 492 34.24 26.60 -6.62
C ASP A 492 33.03 27.56 -6.73
N GLY A 493 32.92 28.50 -5.78
CA GLY A 493 31.82 29.48 -5.70
C GLY A 493 30.46 28.91 -5.32
N ARG A 494 30.38 27.65 -4.87
CA ARG A 494 29.17 26.97 -4.42
C ARG A 494 29.24 26.64 -2.94
N THR A 495 28.10 26.56 -2.29
CA THR A 495 27.98 26.21 -0.88
C THR A 495 27.48 24.78 -0.75
N VAL A 496 28.27 23.93 -0.11
CA VAL A 496 27.92 22.54 0.22
C VAL A 496 27.64 22.46 1.71
N ARG A 497 26.42 22.10 2.08
CA ARG A 497 26.02 21.87 3.48
C ARG A 497 26.16 20.39 3.81
N TYR A 498 26.92 20.08 4.86
CA TYR A 498 26.95 18.77 5.47
C TYR A 498 25.96 18.77 6.63
N VAL A 499 24.98 17.86 6.58
CA VAL A 499 23.88 17.83 7.54
C VAL A 499 23.78 16.42 8.14
N PRO A 500 23.87 16.26 9.46
CA PRO A 500 23.65 14.98 10.11
C PRO A 500 22.25 14.44 9.83
N MET A 501 22.16 13.16 9.48
CA MET A 501 20.91 12.51 9.09
C MET A 501 19.79 12.71 10.12
N TYR A 502 20.10 12.60 11.42
CA TYR A 502 19.09 12.77 12.46
C TYR A 502 18.50 14.19 12.50
N LYS A 503 19.29 15.25 12.20
CA LYS A 503 18.79 16.63 12.14
C LYS A 503 17.86 16.83 10.94
N TRP A 504 18.28 16.32 9.79
CA TRP A 504 17.53 16.43 8.54
C TRP A 504 16.20 15.65 8.56
N LEU A 505 16.17 14.47 9.19
CA LEU A 505 14.93 13.71 9.39
C LEU A 505 13.93 14.41 10.33
N LEU A 506 14.42 15.28 11.22
CA LEU A 506 13.60 16.06 12.16
C LEU A 506 13.20 17.43 11.61
N GLY A 507 13.64 17.79 10.39
CA GLY A 507 13.37 19.10 9.78
C GLY A 507 14.01 20.27 10.54
N ARG A 508 15.15 20.03 11.19
CA ARG A 508 15.93 21.04 11.95
C ARG A 508 17.22 21.40 11.22
N GLU A 509 17.14 21.48 9.89
CA GLU A 509 18.25 21.73 8.95
C GLU A 509 18.51 23.22 8.68
#